data_AF-A0A927DMZ8-F1
#
_entry.id   AF-A0A927DMZ8-F1
#
_cell.length_a   1.000
_cell.length_b   1.000
_cell.length_c   1.000
_cell.angle_alpha   90.00
_cell.angle_beta   90.00
_cell.angle_gamma   90.00
#
_symmetry.space_group_name_H-M   'P 1'
#
loop_
_entity.id
_entity.type
_entity.pdbx_description
1 polymer ?
#
loop_
_entity_poly.entity_id
_entity_poly.type
_entity_poly.pdbx_seq_one_letter_code
_entity_poly.pdbx_strand_id
1 'polypeptide(L)'
;MNKPVVFSDLDDTLFQTRRKMVDELALEPFRTGALDRSLTPRSFMTEEQAMLVDWLLEHADLIPVTARGTEEISRVQIPFRSSGRDHSWRGDPSSRWYARQRLESPYAGVPVLLRRPLNINATYHHRAHGCERH
;
A
#
# COMPACT_ATOMS: atom_id res chain seq x y z
N MET A 1 -19.11 -17.51 -12.58
CA MET A 1 -18.19 -17.85 -11.48
C MET A 1 -17.89 -16.57 -10.71
N ASN A 2 -17.84 -16.65 -9.37
CA ASN A 2 -17.38 -15.51 -8.55
C ASN A 2 -15.86 -15.40 -8.66
N LYS A 3 -15.34 -14.20 -8.95
CA LYS A 3 -13.91 -13.93 -8.86
C LYS A 3 -13.52 -13.74 -7.39
N PRO A 4 -12.35 -14.23 -6.94
CA PRO A 4 -11.83 -13.90 -5.62
C PRO A 4 -11.51 -12.40 -5.53
N VAL A 5 -11.62 -11.86 -4.32
CA VAL A 5 -11.15 -10.51 -3.97
C VAL A 5 -9.82 -10.66 -3.25
N VAL A 6 -8.78 -9.99 -3.74
CA VAL A 6 -7.43 -10.07 -3.19
C VAL A 6 -7.01 -8.71 -2.68
N PHE A 7 -6.70 -8.63 -1.38
CA PHE A 7 -6.11 -7.45 -0.76
C PHE A 7 -4.60 -7.65 -0.70
N SER A 8 -3.83 -6.74 -1.29
CA SER A 8 -2.37 -6.85 -1.33
C SER A 8 -1.71 -5.55 -0.93
N ASP A 9 -0.65 -5.64 -0.13
CA ASP A 9 0.30 -4.53 -0.02
C ASP A 9 1.06 -4.32 -1.34
N LEU A 10 1.76 -3.19 -1.45
CA LEU A 10 2.47 -2.76 -2.64
C LEU A 10 3.99 -2.92 -2.49
N ASP A 11 4.61 -2.07 -1.66
CA ASP A 11 6.06 -1.99 -1.52
C ASP A 11 6.62 -3.25 -0.84
N ASP A 12 7.67 -3.82 -1.43
CA ASP A 12 8.29 -5.10 -1.04
C ASP A 12 7.36 -6.32 -1.12
N THR A 13 6.15 -6.15 -1.67
CA THR A 13 5.21 -7.25 -1.95
C THR A 13 5.07 -7.46 -3.47
N LEU A 14 4.48 -6.48 -4.17
CA LEU A 14 4.29 -6.55 -5.61
C LEU A 14 5.46 -5.93 -6.38
N PHE A 15 6.14 -4.96 -5.79
CA PHE A 15 7.34 -4.32 -6.35
C PHE A 15 8.18 -3.70 -5.24
N GLN A 16 9.43 -3.37 -5.54
CA GLN A 16 10.37 -2.79 -4.58
C GLN A 16 11.28 -1.76 -5.27
N THR A 17 11.95 -0.91 -4.49
CA THR A 17 12.87 0.08 -5.06
C THR A 17 14.05 -0.58 -5.78
N ARG A 18 14.61 0.09 -6.81
CA ARG A 18 15.82 -0.39 -7.51
C ARG A 18 16.97 -0.73 -6.56
N ARG A 19 17.20 0.11 -5.55
CA ARG A 19 18.24 -0.08 -4.53
C ARG A 19 18.11 -1.44 -3.83
N LYS A 20 16.89 -1.80 -3.41
CA LYS A 20 16.63 -3.11 -2.79
C LYS A 20 16.86 -4.27 -3.75
N MET A 21 16.38 -4.15 -4.99
CA MET A 21 16.56 -5.22 -5.99
C MET A 21 18.03 -5.45 -6.31
N VAL A 22 18.71 -4.40 -6.77
CA VAL A 22 20.04 -4.52 -7.36
C VAL A 22 21.10 -4.58 -6.26
N ASP A 23 21.04 -3.67 -5.28
CA ASP A 23 22.15 -3.48 -4.33
C ASP A 23 22.06 -4.42 -3.12
N GLU A 24 20.85 -4.88 -2.75
CA GLU A 24 20.65 -5.73 -1.57
C GLU A 24 20.35 -7.21 -1.92
N LEU A 25 19.58 -7.46 -2.98
CA LEU A 25 19.06 -8.79 -3.31
C LEU A 25 19.66 -9.42 -4.57
N ALA A 26 20.49 -8.69 -5.32
CA ALA A 26 21.04 -9.12 -6.61
C ALA A 26 19.96 -9.60 -7.61
N LEU A 27 18.82 -8.89 -7.63
CA LEU A 27 17.69 -9.13 -8.53
C LEU A 27 17.71 -8.14 -9.69
N GLU A 28 17.32 -8.62 -10.87
CA GLU A 28 17.21 -7.80 -12.07
C GLU A 28 15.82 -7.12 -12.17
N PRO A 29 15.76 -5.79 -12.34
CA PRO A 29 14.51 -5.09 -12.61
C PRO A 29 13.92 -5.51 -13.97
N PHE A 30 12.68 -6.01 -13.96
CA PHE A 30 11.98 -6.43 -15.18
C PHE A 30 10.92 -5.43 -15.64
N ARG A 31 9.97 -5.09 -14.77
CA ARG A 31 8.86 -4.18 -15.09
C ARG A 31 8.76 -3.04 -14.08
N THR A 32 8.52 -1.82 -14.54
CA THR A 32 8.31 -0.67 -13.64
C THR A 32 7.03 -0.85 -12.83
N GLY A 33 7.14 -0.80 -11.50
CA GLY A 33 6.02 -0.84 -10.56
C GLY A 33 5.50 0.55 -10.17
N ALA A 34 6.40 1.52 -9.95
CA ALA A 34 6.01 2.89 -9.60
C ALA A 34 7.05 3.93 -10.02
N LEU A 35 6.56 5.14 -10.28
CA LEU A 35 7.38 6.32 -10.61
C LEU A 35 7.63 7.21 -9.39
N ASP A 36 8.73 7.95 -9.42
CA ASP A 36 9.00 9.04 -8.47
C ASP A 36 8.27 10.36 -8.84
N ARG A 37 8.53 11.43 -8.08
CA ARG A 37 7.93 12.74 -8.29
C ARG A 37 8.31 13.38 -9.63
N SER A 38 9.42 12.97 -10.24
CA SER A 38 9.88 13.41 -11.55
C SER A 38 9.37 12.50 -12.68
N LEU A 39 8.40 11.62 -12.38
CA LEU A 39 7.84 10.63 -13.30
C LEU A 39 8.90 9.64 -13.85
N THR A 40 9.97 9.43 -13.09
CA THR A 40 11.04 8.49 -13.47
C THR A 40 10.84 7.15 -12.76
N PRO A 41 11.09 6.00 -13.41
CA PRO A 41 11.01 4.68 -12.78
C PRO A 41 11.85 4.57 -11.51
N ARG A 42 11.20 4.26 -10.38
CA ARG A 42 11.82 4.20 -9.05
C ARG A 42 11.72 2.82 -8.40
N SER A 43 10.56 2.18 -8.57
CA SER A 43 10.28 0.84 -8.08
C SER A 43 9.98 -0.11 -9.23
N PHE A 44 10.39 -1.36 -9.08
CA PHE A 44 10.39 -2.38 -10.12
C PHE A 44 9.91 -3.72 -9.57
N MET A 45 9.45 -4.56 -10.48
CA MET A 45 9.07 -5.96 -10.26
C MET A 45 10.15 -6.85 -10.86
N THR A 46 10.37 -8.03 -10.29
CA THR A 46 10.98 -9.14 -11.02
C THR A 46 10.02 -9.68 -12.09
N GLU A 47 10.49 -10.60 -12.92
CA GLU A 47 9.65 -11.27 -13.91
C GLU A 47 8.51 -12.07 -13.24
N GLU A 48 8.80 -12.80 -12.17
CA GLU A 48 7.81 -13.59 -11.42
C GLU A 48 6.76 -12.72 -10.75
N GLN A 49 7.17 -11.58 -10.17
CA GLN A 49 6.24 -10.60 -9.60
C GLN A 49 5.33 -10.03 -10.69
N ALA A 50 5.87 -9.69 -11.86
CA ALA A 50 5.08 -9.20 -12.98
C ALA A 50 4.07 -10.25 -13.47
N MET A 51 4.49 -11.52 -13.58
CA MET A 51 3.61 -12.64 -13.94
C MET A 51 2.50 -12.84 -12.91
N LEU A 52 2.81 -12.79 -11.61
CA LEU A 52 1.82 -12.89 -10.53
C LEU A 52 0.80 -11.75 -10.62
N VAL A 53 1.26 -10.51 -10.83
CA VAL A 53 0.40 -9.34 -10.97
C VAL A 53 -0.52 -9.50 -12.19
N ASP A 54 0.01 -9.92 -13.34
CA ASP A 54 -0.78 -10.13 -14.55
C ASP A 54 -1.87 -11.19 -14.33
N TRP A 55 -1.52 -12.31 -13.70
CA TRP A 55 -2.47 -13.36 -13.34
C TRP A 55 -3.56 -12.88 -12.36
N LEU A 56 -3.18 -12.13 -11.33
CA LEU A 56 -4.13 -11.56 -10.36
C LEU A 56 -5.09 -10.57 -11.04
N LEU A 57 -4.60 -9.73 -11.94
CA LEU A 57 -5.42 -8.76 -12.67
C LEU A 57 -6.43 -9.43 -13.62
N GLU A 58 -6.10 -10.62 -14.14
CA GLU A 58 -7.00 -11.40 -14.98
C GLU A 58 -8.06 -12.15 -14.16
N HIS A 59 -7.63 -12.79 -13.07
CA HIS A 59 -8.44 -13.76 -12.35
C HIS A 59 -9.08 -13.27 -11.06
N ALA A 60 -8.68 -12.11 -10.51
CA ALA A 60 -9.17 -11.59 -9.24
C ALA A 60 -9.55 -10.10 -9.30
N ASP A 61 -10.36 -9.67 -8.33
CA ASP A 61 -10.51 -8.25 -8.01
C ASP A 61 -9.39 -7.85 -7.05
N LEU A 62 -8.27 -7.39 -7.61
CA LEU A 62 -7.09 -6.97 -6.86
C LEU A 62 -7.28 -5.55 -6.31
N ILE A 63 -7.21 -5.41 -4.99
CA ILE A 63 -7.36 -4.15 -4.24
C ILE A 63 -6.05 -3.86 -3.50
N PRO A 64 -5.34 -2.77 -3.80
CA PRO A 64 -4.12 -2.40 -3.08
C PRO A 64 -4.46 -1.91 -1.67
N VAL A 65 -3.76 -2.39 -0.66
CA VAL A 65 -3.86 -1.96 0.75
C VAL A 65 -2.49 -1.48 1.18
N THR A 66 -2.26 -0.17 1.16
CA THR A 66 -0.91 0.40 1.24
C THR A 66 -0.83 1.58 2.20
N ALA A 67 0.39 1.82 2.71
CA ALA A 67 0.72 3.03 3.45
C ALA A 67 0.96 4.26 2.55
N ARG A 68 1.06 4.07 1.23
CA ARG A 68 1.24 5.17 0.27
C ARG A 68 0.06 6.15 0.31
N GLY A 69 0.38 7.45 0.23
CA GLY A 69 -0.63 8.49 0.06
C GLY A 69 -1.23 8.52 -1.35
N THR A 70 -2.32 9.27 -1.54
CA THR A 70 -3.04 9.38 -2.83
C THR A 70 -2.12 9.74 -4.00
N GLU A 71 -1.21 10.68 -3.81
CA GLU A 71 -0.25 11.13 -4.83
C GLU A 71 0.81 10.06 -5.16
N GLU A 72 1.17 9.22 -4.19
CA GLU A 72 2.13 8.13 -4.40
C GLU A 72 1.47 6.93 -5.08
N ILE A 73 0.20 6.67 -4.78
CA ILE A 73 -0.63 5.66 -5.45
C ILE A 73 -0.89 6.04 -6.91
N SER A 74 -1.12 7.33 -7.22
CA SER A 74 -1.39 7.77 -8.59
C SER A 74 -0.23 7.55 -9.56
N ARG A 75 0.99 7.35 -9.03
CA ARG A 75 2.21 7.03 -9.79
C ARG A 75 2.50 5.53 -9.92
N VAL A 76 1.71 4.66 -9.30
CA VAL A 76 1.83 3.21 -9.45
C VAL A 76 1.38 2.83 -10.86
N GLN A 77 2.18 2.01 -11.54
CA GLN A 77 1.98 1.64 -12.95
C GLN A 77 1.12 0.37 -13.12
N ILE A 78 0.74 -0.30 -12.04
CA ILE A 78 -0.16 -1.45 -12.06
C ILE A 78 -1.61 -0.99 -12.37
N PRO A 79 -2.27 -1.53 -13.42
CA PRO A 79 -3.59 -1.09 -13.82
C PRO A 79 -4.69 -1.77 -12.99
N PHE A 80 -4.79 -1.46 -11.70
CA PHE A 80 -5.85 -1.98 -10.83
C PHE A 80 -7.24 -1.67 -11.40
N ARG A 81 -7.98 -2.72 -11.78
CA ARG A 81 -9.30 -2.63 -12.45
C ARG A 81 -10.48 -2.51 -11.49
N SER A 82 -10.26 -2.75 -10.19
CA SER A 82 -11.28 -2.66 -9.15
C SER A 82 -11.88 -1.25 -9.00
N SER A 83 -11.38 -0.25 -9.74
CA SER A 83 -11.87 1.13 -9.81
C SER A 83 -13.21 1.35 -10.53
N GLY A 84 -13.92 0.30 -10.96
CA GLY A 84 -15.23 0.41 -11.61
C GLY A 84 -16.41 0.58 -10.64
N ARG A 85 -16.22 0.31 -9.35
CA ARG A 85 -17.22 0.54 -8.31
C ARG A 85 -16.51 1.15 -7.12
N ASP A 86 -16.71 2.46 -6.97
CA ASP A 86 -16.23 3.29 -5.86
C ASP A 86 -14.81 3.87 -6.04
N HIS A 87 -14.75 5.17 -6.37
CA HIS A 87 -13.54 5.97 -6.33
C HIS A 87 -13.02 6.18 -4.88
N SER A 88 -13.75 5.71 -3.86
CA SER A 88 -13.38 5.89 -2.45
C SER A 88 -11.99 5.38 -2.08
N TRP A 89 -11.50 4.30 -2.72
CA TRP A 89 -10.18 3.75 -2.43
C TRP A 89 -9.03 4.64 -2.91
N ARG A 90 -9.24 5.57 -3.85
CA ARG A 90 -8.23 6.56 -4.27
C ARG A 90 -8.13 7.74 -3.31
N GLY A 91 -8.40 7.51 -2.03
CA GLY A 91 -8.27 8.53 -1.00
C GLY A 91 -9.28 9.67 -1.17
N ASP A 92 -10.48 9.40 -1.69
CA ASP A 92 -11.51 10.43 -1.88
C ASP A 92 -11.90 11.02 -0.51
N PRO A 93 -11.61 12.30 -0.26
CA PRO A 93 -11.92 12.96 1.01
C PRO A 93 -13.43 13.00 1.30
N SER A 94 -14.27 12.84 0.28
CA SER A 94 -15.74 12.80 0.39
C SER A 94 -16.29 11.42 0.71
N SER A 95 -15.46 10.37 0.70
CA SER A 95 -15.92 9.01 1.00
C SER A 95 -16.41 8.87 2.44
N ARG A 96 -17.40 8.00 2.64
CA ARG A 96 -17.93 7.67 3.98
C ARG A 96 -16.84 7.17 4.93
N TRP A 97 -15.80 6.54 4.39
CA TRP A 97 -14.65 6.09 5.15
C TRP A 97 -13.82 7.26 5.69
N TYR A 98 -13.51 8.27 4.85
CA TYR A 98 -12.82 9.49 5.30
C TYR A 98 -13.63 10.26 6.33
N ALA A 99 -14.94 10.42 6.09
CA ALA A 99 -15.84 11.06 7.04
C ALA A 99 -15.85 10.33 8.40
N ARG A 100 -15.92 9.00 8.37
CA ARG A 100 -15.84 8.16 9.58
C ARG A 100 -14.50 8.32 10.30
N GLN A 101 -13.38 8.21 9.60
CA GLN A 101 -12.06 8.41 10.20
C GLN A 101 -11.93 9.79 10.85
N ARG A 102 -12.44 10.84 10.20
CA ARG A 102 -12.37 12.20 10.73
C ARG A 102 -13.19 12.38 12.01
N LEU A 103 -14.34 11.71 12.12
CA LEU A 103 -15.23 11.78 13.28
C LEU A 103 -14.78 10.87 14.43
N GLU A 104 -14.29 9.67 14.12
CA GLU A 104 -13.96 8.64 15.10
C GLU A 104 -12.47 8.62 15.49
N SER A 105 -11.64 9.43 14.84
CA SER A 105 -10.22 9.54 15.20
C SER A 105 -10.08 10.13 16.61
N PRO A 106 -9.23 9.55 17.48
CA PRO A 106 -8.88 10.17 18.77
C PRO A 106 -8.19 11.54 18.61
N TYR A 107 -7.81 11.92 17.39
CA TYR A 107 -7.27 13.23 17.03
C TYR A 107 -8.29 14.16 16.37
N ALA A 108 -9.59 13.84 16.41
CA ALA A 108 -10.65 14.73 15.95
C ALA A 108 -10.55 16.09 16.69
N GLY A 109 -10.41 17.19 15.93
CA GLY A 109 -10.21 18.53 16.49
C GLY A 109 -8.76 18.95 16.77
N VAL A 110 -7.78 18.04 16.65
CA VAL A 110 -6.35 18.38 16.80
C VAL A 110 -5.78 18.89 15.46
N PRO A 111 -5.20 20.10 15.39
CA PRO A 111 -4.55 20.63 14.20
C PRO A 111 -3.52 19.65 13.64
N VAL A 112 -3.48 19.46 12.31
CA VAL A 112 -2.59 18.48 11.65
C VAL A 112 -1.12 18.67 12.06
N LEU A 113 -0.68 19.92 12.25
CA LEU A 113 0.65 20.29 12.70
C LEU A 113 1.00 19.80 14.13
N LEU A 114 0.01 19.52 14.96
CA LEU A 114 0.16 19.04 16.34
C LEU A 114 -0.06 17.53 16.47
N ARG A 115 -0.42 16.85 15.38
CA ARG A 115 -0.54 15.39 15.36
C ARG A 115 0.88 14.82 15.31
N ARG A 116 1.39 14.33 16.45
CA ARG A 116 2.62 13.54 16.45
C ARG A 116 2.42 12.34 15.52
N PRO A 117 3.37 11.99 14.63
CA PRO A 117 3.26 10.78 13.84
C PRO A 117 3.10 9.60 14.80
N LEU A 118 2.08 8.78 14.56
CA LEU A 118 1.96 7.47 15.21
C LEU A 118 3.24 6.70 14.87
N ASN A 119 4.16 6.61 15.83
CA ASN A 119 5.24 5.65 15.76
C ASN A 119 4.61 4.27 15.96
N ILE A 120 4.18 3.63 14.86
CA ILE A 120 3.50 2.33 14.86
C ILE A 120 4.34 1.25 15.57
N ASN A 121 5.66 1.43 15.67
CA ASN A 121 6.56 0.54 16.42
C ASN A 121 6.41 0.61 17.95
N ALA A 122 5.78 1.65 18.53
CA ALA A 122 5.61 1.75 19.98
C ALA A 122 4.53 0.82 20.53
N THR A 123 3.61 0.35 19.69
CA THR A 123 2.47 -0.49 20.11
C THR A 123 2.82 -1.98 20.26
N TYR A 124 3.97 -2.43 19.74
CA TYR A 124 4.38 -3.84 19.82
C TYR A 124 5.08 -4.20 21.13
N HIS A 125 5.78 -3.25 21.77
CA HIS A 125 6.55 -3.55 22.99
C HIS A 125 5.71 -3.63 24.26
N HIS A 126 4.47 -3.12 24.27
CA HIS A 126 3.65 -3.12 25.49
C HIS A 126 2.82 -4.40 25.71
N ARG A 127 2.85 -5.36 24.78
CA ARG A 127 2.07 -6.61 24.87
C ARG A 127 2.91 -7.90 25.04
N ALA A 128 4.24 -7.80 25.04
CA ALA A 128 5.13 -8.97 25.17
C ALA A 128 5.61 -9.26 26.60
N HIS A 129 5.30 -8.42 27.59
CA HIS A 129 5.74 -8.60 29.00
C HIS A 129 4.65 -9.13 29.94
N GLY A 130 3.58 -9.75 29.41
CA GLY A 130 2.45 -10.24 30.21
C GLY A 130 2.32 -11.77 30.30
N CYS A 131 3.39 -12.53 30.08
CA CYS A 131 3.37 -13.99 30.22
C CYS A 131 4.52 -14.44 31.13
N GLU A 132 4.40 -14.12 32.42
CA GLU A 132 5.14 -14.84 33.45
C GLU A 132 4.31 -16.03 33.93
N ARG A 133 4.97 -17.18 33.87
CA ARG A 133 4.52 -18.50 34.31
C ARG A 133 4.01 -18.45 35.76
N HIS A 134 2.89 -19.12 36.01
CA HIS A 134 2.58 -19.76 37.28
C HIS A 134 2.27 -21.23 36.98
#